data_AF-A0A1G1V622-F1
#
_entry.id   AF-A0A1G1V622-F1
#
_cell.length_a   1.000
_cell.length_b   1.000
_cell.length_c   1.000
_cell.angle_alpha   90.00
_cell.angle_beta   90.00
_cell.angle_gamma   90.00
#
_symmetry.space_group_name_H-M   'P 1'
#
loop_
_entity.id
_entity.type
_entity.pdbx_description
1 polymer ?
#
loop_
_entity_poly.entity_id
_entity_poly.type
_entity_poly.pdbx_seq_one_letter_code
_entity_poly.pdbx_strand_id
1 'polypeptide(L)'
;MKKNTSTELINEINTALKGLMWGSVEIYVQNNTVTQITVKNIKKTSVSTKDESGELENRKNGNKVLTNKKQKYINIYSKLD
;
A
#
# COMPACT_ATOMS: atom_id res chain seq x y z
N MET A 1 13.33 -16.63 40.01
CA MET A 1 13.92 -17.57 39.03
C MET A 1 14.01 -16.87 37.69
N LYS A 2 15.22 -16.50 37.22
CA LYS A 2 15.38 -15.95 35.86
C LYS A 2 15.07 -17.07 34.88
N LYS A 3 14.01 -16.93 34.08
CA LYS A 3 13.77 -17.80 32.94
C LYS A 3 14.82 -17.43 31.90
N ASN A 4 15.88 -18.22 31.82
CA ASN A 4 16.84 -18.10 30.73
C ASN A 4 16.11 -18.59 29.48
N THR A 5 15.64 -17.66 28.65
CA THR A 5 15.24 -18.00 27.28
C THR A 5 16.42 -18.73 26.65
N SER A 6 16.17 -19.88 26.01
CA SER A 6 17.25 -20.65 25.39
C SER A 6 18.03 -19.73 24.45
N THR A 7 19.35 -19.67 24.64
CA THR A 7 20.25 -18.89 23.78
C THR A 7 20.09 -19.29 22.31
N GLU A 8 19.76 -20.55 22.05
CA GLU A 8 19.48 -21.07 20.71
C GLU A 8 18.27 -20.37 20.08
N LEU A 9 17.16 -20.27 20.81
CA LEU A 9 15.95 -19.60 20.32
C LEU A 9 16.21 -18.10 20.04
N ILE A 10 16.98 -17.43 20.91
CA ILE A 10 17.38 -16.05 20.66
C ILE A 10 18.24 -15.94 19.40
N ASN A 11 19.16 -16.87 19.19
CA ASN A 11 20.02 -16.90 18.01
C ASN A 11 19.24 -17.17 16.73
N GLU A 12 18.24 -18.06 16.76
CA GLU A 12 17.33 -18.33 15.64
C GLU A 12 16.53 -17.08 15.26
N ILE A 13 15.92 -16.42 16.24
CA ILE A 13 15.17 -15.16 16.01
C ILE A 13 16.09 -14.08 15.46
N ASN A 14 17.29 -13.92 16.02
CA ASN A 14 18.28 -12.96 15.54
C ASN A 14 18.71 -13.26 14.09
N THR A 15 18.88 -14.53 13.75
CA THR A 15 19.26 -14.95 12.39
C THR A 15 18.13 -14.66 11.40
N ALA A 16 16.89 -14.96 11.79
CA ALA A 16 15.69 -14.67 10.99
C ALA A 16 15.52 -13.16 10.72
N LEU A 17 15.80 -12.32 11.72
CA LEU A 17 15.72 -10.86 11.59
C LEU A 17 16.86 -10.27 10.75
N LYS A 18 18.10 -10.76 10.90
CA LYS A 18 19.26 -10.23 10.17
C LYS A 18 19.17 -10.42 8.66
N GLY A 19 18.50 -11.48 8.21
CA GLY A 19 18.30 -11.76 6.78
C GLY A 19 17.20 -10.92 6.11
N LEU A 20 16.46 -10.13 6.88
CA LEU A 20 15.24 -9.48 6.41
C LEU A 20 15.50 -8.02 6.02
N MET A 21 15.39 -7.71 4.72
CA MET A 21 15.41 -6.31 4.26
C MET A 21 14.06 -5.62 4.47
N TRP A 22 12.97 -6.31 4.14
CA TRP A 22 11.59 -5.85 4.33
C TRP A 22 10.69 -7.07 4.54
N GLY A 23 9.78 -6.98 5.50
CA GLY A 23 8.92 -8.12 5.84
C GLY A 23 8.53 -8.19 7.30
N SER A 24 8.20 -9.41 7.74
CA SER A 24 7.96 -9.75 9.13
C SER A 24 8.58 -11.09 9.50
N VAL A 25 8.90 -11.25 10.78
CA VAL A 25 9.16 -12.55 11.40
C VAL A 25 7.96 -12.87 12.28
N GLU A 26 7.37 -14.04 12.10
CA GLU A 26 6.18 -14.52 12.80
C GLU A 26 6.58 -15.70 13.69
N ILE A 27 6.22 -15.65 14.97
CA ILE A 27 6.59 -16.67 15.96
C ILE A 27 5.30 -17.29 16.50
N TYR A 28 5.19 -18.61 16.37
CA TYR A 28 4.05 -19.38 16.86
C TYR A 28 4.44 -20.09 18.15
N VAL A 29 3.59 -19.92 19.17
CA VAL A 29 3.78 -20.48 20.51
C VAL A 29 2.58 -21.34 20.87
N GLN A 30 2.84 -22.57 21.31
CA GLN A 30 1.83 -23.48 21.83
C GLN A 30 2.35 -24.11 23.11
N ASN A 31 1.51 -24.23 24.13
CA ASN A 31 1.89 -24.82 25.43
C ASN A 31 3.19 -24.23 26.00
N ASN A 32 3.33 -22.91 25.94
CA ASN A 32 4.52 -22.16 26.36
C ASN A 32 5.83 -22.52 25.64
N THR A 33 5.73 -23.18 24.48
CA THR A 33 6.87 -23.63 23.66
C THR A 33 6.75 -23.02 22.27
N VAL A 34 7.85 -22.50 21.73
CA VAL A 34 7.89 -22.05 20.33
C VAL A 34 7.83 -23.28 19.44
N THR A 35 6.85 -23.33 18.54
CA THR A 35 6.67 -24.45 17.61
C THR A 35 7.09 -24.13 16.20
N GLN A 36 7.06 -22.85 15.81
CA GLN A 36 7.42 -22.41 14.47
C GLN A 36 7.89 -20.95 14.47
N ILE A 37 8.91 -20.68 13.66
CA ILE A 37 9.35 -19.34 13.27
C ILE A 37 9.24 -19.24 11.76
N THR A 38 8.48 -18.27 11.27
CA THR A 38 8.27 -18.02 9.84
C THR A 38 8.83 -16.65 9.47
N VAL A 39 9.49 -16.57 8.32
CA VAL A 39 9.97 -15.30 7.75
C VAL A 39 9.14 -14.95 6.52
N LYS A 40 8.42 -13.83 6.58
CA LYS A 40 7.63 -13.31 5.48
C LYS A 40 8.37 -12.16 4.82
N ASN A 41 9.05 -12.45 3.71
CA ASN A 41 9.73 -11.44 2.91
C ASN A 41 8.72 -10.60 2.12
N ILE A 42 8.79 -9.28 2.25
CA ILE A 42 7.99 -8.34 1.47
C ILE A 42 8.92 -7.69 0.46
N LYS A 43 8.73 -7.96 -0.83
CA LYS A 43 9.43 -7.23 -1.88
C LYS A 43 8.70 -5.93 -2.13
N LYS A 44 9.36 -4.79 -1.91
CA LYS A 44 8.87 -3.51 -2.42
C LYS A 44 8.77 -3.62 -3.94
N THR A 45 7.57 -3.44 -4.47
CA THR A 45 7.38 -3.34 -5.91
C THR A 45 7.51 -1.87 -6.27
N SER A 46 8.37 -1.55 -7.24
CA SER A 46 8.36 -0.26 -7.91
C SER A 46 7.16 -0.24 -8.86
N VAL A 47 5.95 -0.35 -8.31
CA VAL A 47 4.81 0.18 -9.04
C VAL A 47 5.05 1.68 -8.98
N SER A 48 5.61 2.23 -10.05
CA SER A 48 5.30 3.61 -10.35
C SER A 48 3.78 3.63 -10.40
N THR A 49 3.13 4.10 -9.33
CA THR A 49 2.01 4.98 -9.55
C THR A 49 2.59 5.97 -10.54
N LYS A 50 2.19 5.86 -11.81
CA LYS A 50 2.40 6.98 -12.71
C LYS A 50 1.61 8.07 -12.02
N ASP A 51 2.29 8.82 -11.17
CA ASP A 51 1.71 9.88 -10.39
C ASP A 51 1.03 10.78 -11.41
N GLU A 52 -0.31 10.72 -11.42
CA GLU A 52 -1.30 11.80 -11.43
C GLU A 52 -1.11 12.98 -12.41
N SER A 53 -0.12 12.95 -13.27
CA SER A 53 0.23 13.96 -14.26
C SER A 53 -0.44 13.68 -15.61
N GLY A 54 -0.74 12.41 -15.92
CA GLY A 54 -1.59 12.04 -17.06
C GLY A 54 -3.10 12.17 -16.79
N GLU A 55 -3.52 12.26 -15.53
CA GLU A 55 -4.93 12.44 -15.16
C GLU A 55 -5.31 13.92 -15.07
N LEU A 56 -4.37 14.81 -14.73
CA LEU A 56 -4.60 16.26 -14.76
C LEU A 56 -4.72 16.85 -16.17
N GLU A 57 -4.09 16.27 -17.19
CA GLU A 57 -4.31 16.69 -18.59
C GLU A 57 -5.70 16.29 -19.10
N ASN A 58 -6.20 15.12 -18.73
CA ASN A 58 -7.56 14.69 -19.09
C ASN A 58 -8.65 15.47 -18.32
N ARG A 59 -8.39 15.93 -17.09
CA ARG A 59 -9.32 16.79 -16.34
C ARG A 59 -9.43 18.22 -16.90
N LYS A 60 -8.36 18.76 -17.51
CA LYS A 60 -8.43 20.06 -18.21
C LYS A 60 -9.32 20.01 -19.45
N ASN A 61 -9.36 18.88 -20.16
CA ASN A 61 -10.28 18.69 -21.29
C ASN A 61 -11.73 18.36 -20.84
N GLY A 62 -11.93 17.66 -19.72
CA GLY A 62 -13.26 17.40 -19.17
C GLY A 62 -14.02 18.66 -18.74
N ASN A 63 -13.31 19.63 -18.14
CA ASN A 63 -13.92 20.93 -17.80
C ASN A 63 -14.28 21.77 -19.02
N LYS A 64 -13.51 21.68 -20.12
CA LYS A 64 -13.82 22.37 -21.38
C LYS A 64 -15.09 21.82 -22.06
N VAL A 65 -15.36 20.52 -21.90
CA VAL A 65 -16.59 19.88 -22.41
C VAL A 65 -17.81 20.25 -21.57
N LEU A 66 -17.68 20.34 -20.23
CA LEU A 66 -18.77 20.73 -19.34
C LEU A 66 -19.17 22.21 -19.48
N THR A 67 -18.19 23.11 -19.66
CA THR A 67 -18.48 24.55 -19.90
C THR A 67 -19.19 24.77 -21.24
N ASN A 68 -18.80 24.04 -22.28
CA ASN A 68 -19.47 24.12 -23.59
C ASN A 68 -20.89 23.55 -23.56
N LYS A 69 -21.13 22.49 -22.79
CA LYS A 69 -22.47 21.91 -22.64
C LYS A 69 -23.39 22.85 -21.84
N LYS A 70 -22.90 23.45 -20.75
CA LYS A 70 -23.65 24.42 -19.94
C LYS A 70 -23.99 25.69 -20.73
N GLN A 71 -23.04 26.24 -21.51
CA GLN A 71 -23.29 27.38 -22.39
C GLN A 71 -24.32 27.04 -23.50
N LYS A 72 -24.27 25.81 -24.05
CA LYS A 72 -25.25 25.35 -25.05
C LYS A 72 -26.68 25.31 -24.48
N TYR A 73 -26.89 24.80 -23.27
CA TYR A 73 -28.22 24.79 -22.64
C TYR A 73 -28.71 26.21 -22.36
N ILE A 74 -27.86 27.10 -21.82
CA ILE A 74 -28.23 28.49 -21.54
C ILE A 74 -28.66 29.22 -22.84
N ASN A 75 -27.94 29.03 -23.94
CA ASN A 75 -28.27 29.65 -25.23
C ASN A 75 -29.54 29.11 -25.91
N ILE A 76 -30.02 27.91 -25.51
CA ILE A 76 -31.28 27.35 -26.01
C ILE A 76 -32.45 27.98 -25.27
N TYR A 77 -32.37 28.07 -23.94
CA TYR A 77 -33.45 28.64 -23.13
C TYR A 77 -33.59 30.15 -23.29
N SER A 78 -32.51 30.87 -23.61
CA SER A 78 -32.56 32.31 -23.91
C SER A 78 -33.09 32.66 -25.32
N LYS A 79 -33.50 31.65 -26.11
CA LYS A 79 -34.10 31.82 -27.46
C LYS A 79 -35.56 31.36 -27.52
N LEU A 80 -36.14 31.03 -26.37
CA LEU A 80 -37.51 30.53 -26.24
C LEU A 80 -38.51 31.60 -25.74
N ASP A 81 -38.10 32.87 -25.73
CA ASP A 81 -38.98 34.03 -25.60
C ASP A 81 -39.12 34.74 -26.96
#